data_AF-A0A0G0MFQ5-F1
#
_entry.id   AF-A0A0G0MFQ5-F1
#
_cell.length_a   1.000
_cell.length_b   1.000
_cell.length_c   1.000
_cell.angle_alpha   90.00
_cell.angle_beta   90.00
_cell.angle_gamma   90.00
#
_symmetry.space_group_name_H-M   'P 1'
#
loop_
_entity.id
_entity.type
_entity.pdbx_description
1 polymer ?
#
loop_
_entity_poly.entity_id
_entity_poly.type
_entity_poly.pdbx_seq_one_letter_code
_entity_poly.pdbx_strand_id
1 'polypeptide(L)'
;MILRIVIAIFLMWILLHRRKPQHVPSHLPISERREKFRLLKVGNSREEVVEIVRHPTESESNSKEEWWVYPNEEGARWNDILIFRDGILIHIGML
;
A
#
# COMPACT_ATOMS: atom_id res chain seq x y z
N MET A 1 -3.90 -22.04 33.32
CA MET A 1 -3.59 -22.81 32.10
C MET A 1 -3.88 -22.04 30.81
N ILE A 2 -5.03 -21.35 30.72
CA ILE A 2 -5.45 -20.62 29.51
C ILE A 2 -4.51 -19.43 29.16
N LEU A 3 -3.98 -18.71 30.16
CA LEU A 3 -3.15 -17.52 29.93
C LEU A 3 -1.90 -17.77 29.06
N ARG A 4 -1.23 -18.91 29.22
CA ARG A 4 -0.02 -19.24 28.44
C ARG A 4 -0.32 -19.62 26.99
N ILE A 5 -1.52 -20.14 26.70
CA ILE A 5 -1.98 -20.48 25.35
C ILE A 5 -2.22 -19.19 24.55
N VAL A 6 -2.84 -18.18 25.18
CA VAL A 6 -3.08 -16.87 24.56
C VAL A 6 -1.76 -16.20 24.16
N ILE A 7 -0.74 -16.26 25.03
CA ILE A 7 0.59 -15.68 24.77
C ILE A 7 1.30 -16.41 23.62
N ALA A 8 1.22 -17.73 23.56
CA ALA A 8 1.82 -18.51 22.48
C ALA A 8 1.19 -18.20 21.11
N ILE A 9 -0.14 -18.04 21.06
CA ILE A 9 -0.86 -17.65 19.83
C ILE A 9 -0.46 -16.22 19.40
N PHE A 10 -0.38 -15.29 20.34
CA PHE A 10 0.04 -13.90 20.07
C PHE A 10 1.49 -13.81 19.55
N LEU A 11 2.41 -14.59 20.13
CA LEU A 11 3.80 -14.69 19.65
C LEU A 11 3.88 -15.31 18.26
N MET A 12 3.07 -16.33 17.98
CA MET A 12 3.00 -16.97 16.67
C MET A 12 2.43 -16.01 15.61
N TRP A 13 1.45 -15.18 15.98
CA TRP A 13 0.89 -14.09 15.17
C TRP A 13 1.94 -13.02 14.84
N ILE A 14 2.73 -12.57 15.81
CA ILE A 14 3.85 -11.62 15.61
C ILE A 14 4.95 -12.22 14.71
N LEU A 15 5.27 -13.50 14.90
CA LEU A 15 6.23 -14.22 14.06
C LEU A 15 5.73 -14.39 12.61
N LEU A 16 4.42 -14.53 12.40
CA LEU A 16 3.80 -14.50 11.07
C LEU A 16 3.85 -13.11 10.42
N HIS A 17 3.54 -12.04 11.17
CA HIS A 17 3.55 -10.66 10.68
C HIS A 17 4.95 -10.08 10.43
N ARG A 18 6.03 -10.79 10.82
CA ARG A 18 7.42 -10.41 10.51
C ARG A 18 7.95 -10.96 9.19
N ARG A 19 7.11 -11.48 8.30
CA ARG A 19 7.54 -11.78 6.92
C ARG A 19 7.69 -10.48 6.14
N LYS A 20 8.89 -9.91 6.28
CA LYS A 20 9.67 -9.09 5.36
C LYS A 20 8.90 -8.06 4.51
N PRO A 21 9.29 -6.78 4.51
CA PRO A 21 9.01 -5.95 3.34
C PRO A 21 9.63 -6.67 2.14
N GLN A 22 8.80 -7.21 1.26
CA GLN A 22 9.26 -7.61 -0.06
C GLN A 22 9.64 -6.31 -0.74
N HIS A 23 10.95 -6.03 -0.77
CA HIS A 23 11.52 -5.06 -1.67
C HIS A 23 11.20 -5.50 -3.10
N VAL A 24 10.02 -5.09 -3.56
CA VAL A 24 9.74 -4.94 -4.98
C VAL A 24 10.44 -3.65 -5.35
N PRO A 25 11.50 -3.67 -6.17
CA PRO A 25 12.13 -2.44 -6.59
C PRO A 25 11.16 -1.71 -7.51
N SER A 26 10.48 -0.71 -6.96
CA SER A 26 9.68 0.25 -7.70
C SER A 26 10.64 1.14 -8.49
N HIS A 27 11.15 0.66 -9.62
CA HIS A 27 12.03 1.40 -10.53
C HIS A 27 11.28 2.48 -11.34
N LEU A 28 10.51 3.32 -10.66
CA LEU A 28 10.18 4.65 -11.16
C LEU A 28 10.89 5.66 -10.26
N PRO A 29 11.81 6.48 -10.82
CA PRO A 29 12.33 7.66 -10.15
C PRO A 29 11.18 8.48 -9.56
N ILE A 30 11.38 9.03 -8.37
CA ILE A 30 10.34 9.74 -7.62
C ILE A 30 9.76 10.90 -8.45
N SER A 31 10.61 11.57 -9.24
CA SER A 31 10.21 12.61 -10.18
C SER A 31 9.20 12.10 -11.23
N GLU A 32 9.49 10.96 -11.85
CA GLU A 32 8.59 10.34 -12.83
C GLU A 32 7.29 9.83 -12.18
N ARG A 33 7.39 9.28 -10.96
CA ARG A 33 6.21 8.81 -10.23
C ARG A 33 5.28 9.97 -9.90
N ARG A 34 5.80 11.08 -9.38
CA ARG A 34 5.00 12.29 -9.09
C ARG A 34 4.34 12.86 -10.33
N GLU A 35 5.04 12.84 -11.47
CA GLU A 35 4.46 13.26 -12.73
C GLU A 35 3.31 12.35 -13.16
N LYS A 36 3.47 11.03 -13.02
CA LYS A 36 2.44 10.04 -13.32
C LYS A 36 1.25 10.09 -12.35
N PHE A 37 1.48 10.40 -11.07
CA PHE A 37 0.40 10.64 -10.10
C PHE A 37 -0.51 11.79 -10.51
N ARG A 38 -0.01 12.80 -11.22
CA ARG A 38 -0.85 13.90 -11.77
C ARG A 38 -1.80 13.44 -12.88
N LEU A 39 -1.55 12.28 -13.48
CA LEU A 39 -2.40 11.69 -14.51
C LEU A 39 -3.57 10.88 -13.90
N LEU A 40 -3.47 10.53 -12.61
CA LEU A 40 -4.52 9.82 -11.90
C LEU A 40 -5.74 10.73 -11.67
N LYS A 41 -6.93 10.14 -11.78
CA LYS A 41 -8.19 10.82 -11.48
C LYS A 41 -9.06 9.92 -10.62
N VAL A 42 -9.84 10.54 -9.74
CA VAL A 42 -10.94 9.84 -9.05
C VAL A 42 -11.87 9.25 -10.09
N GLY A 43 -12.22 7.98 -9.94
CA GLY A 43 -12.98 7.20 -10.92
C GLY A 43 -12.15 6.22 -11.73
N ASN A 44 -10.82 6.35 -11.76
CA ASN A 44 -9.97 5.38 -12.46
C ASN A 44 -10.12 3.97 -11.85
N SER A 45 -10.14 2.96 -12.71
CA SER A 45 -10.11 1.56 -12.27
C SER A 45 -8.73 1.20 -11.73
N ARG A 46 -8.66 0.12 -10.95
CA ARG A 46 -7.40 -0.42 -10.45
C ARG A 46 -6.39 -0.68 -11.56
N GLU A 47 -6.84 -1.24 -12.69
CA GLU A 47 -6.01 -1.56 -13.85
C GLU A 47 -5.43 -0.29 -14.48
N GLU A 48 -6.26 0.74 -14.67
CA GLU A 48 -5.80 2.04 -15.18
C GLU A 48 -4.75 2.66 -14.27
N VAL A 49 -4.94 2.58 -12.95
CA VAL A 49 -3.94 3.07 -11.99
C VAL A 49 -2.62 2.29 -12.11
N VAL A 50 -2.68 0.97 -12.23
CA VAL A 50 -1.48 0.13 -12.39
C VAL A 50 -0.75 0.47 -13.69
N GLU A 51 -1.47 0.71 -14.78
CA GLU A 51 -0.84 1.13 -16.04
C GLU A 51 -0.12 2.48 -15.91
N ILE A 52 -0.70 3.41 -15.14
CA ILE A 52 -0.13 4.76 -14.95
C ILE A 52 1.05 4.72 -13.98
N VAL A 53 0.85 4.31 -12.73
CA VAL A 53 1.84 4.46 -11.64
C VAL A 53 2.53 3.15 -11.24
N ARG A 54 2.19 2.03 -11.89
CA ARG A 54 2.60 0.66 -11.52
C ARG A 54 2.01 0.21 -10.19
N HIS A 55 2.27 -1.05 -9.85
CA HIS A 55 1.83 -1.64 -8.59
C HIS A 55 2.38 -0.88 -7.37
N PRO A 56 1.61 -0.79 -6.29
CA PRO A 56 2.06 -0.14 -5.06
C PRO A 56 3.19 -0.93 -4.41
N THR A 57 3.92 -0.27 -3.52
CA THR A 57 4.94 -0.96 -2.69
C THR A 57 4.26 -1.74 -1.57
N GLU A 58 3.22 -1.16 -0.98
CA GLU A 58 2.40 -1.80 0.04
C GLU A 58 0.93 -1.62 -0.30
N SER A 59 0.14 -2.66 -0.06
CA SER A 59 -1.32 -2.62 -0.23
C SER A 59 -1.98 -3.25 0.99
N GLU A 60 -2.96 -2.56 1.55
CA GLU A 60 -3.83 -3.07 2.62
C GLU A 60 -5.28 -3.03 2.12
N SER A 61 -6.07 -4.05 2.42
CA SER A 61 -7.48 -4.07 2.07
C SER A 61 -8.34 -4.50 3.24
N ASN A 62 -9.52 -3.87 3.34
CA ASN A 62 -10.58 -4.26 4.25
C ASN A 62 -11.86 -4.54 3.44
N SER A 63 -12.98 -4.84 4.11
CA SER A 63 -14.24 -5.21 3.44
C SER A 63 -14.88 -4.11 2.60
N LYS A 64 -14.41 -2.85 2.71
CA LYS A 64 -14.98 -1.69 2.02
C LYS A 64 -13.97 -0.95 1.15
N GLU A 65 -12.70 -0.96 1.54
CA GLU A 65 -11.68 -0.12 0.93
C GLU A 65 -10.35 -0.85 0.79
N GLU A 66 -9.60 -0.45 -0.21
CA GLU A 66 -8.24 -0.88 -0.46
C GLU A 66 -7.33 0.35 -0.51
N TRP A 67 -6.22 0.27 0.21
CA TRP A 67 -5.26 1.33 0.45
C TRP A 67 -3.94 0.93 -0.18
N TRP A 68 -3.44 1.76 -1.08
CA TRP A 68 -2.19 1.55 -1.80
C TRP A 68 -1.21 2.63 -1.42
N VAL A 69 0.01 2.22 -1.05
CA VAL A 69 1.05 3.09 -0.52
C VAL A 69 2.25 3.08 -1.45
N TYR A 70 2.72 4.28 -1.78
CA TYR A 70 3.87 4.54 -2.62
C TYR A 70 4.88 5.42 -1.85
N PRO A 71 5.99 4.83 -1.36
CA PRO A 71 6.98 5.57 -0.61
C PRO A 71 7.69 6.62 -1.46
N ASN A 72 7.82 7.84 -0.93
CA ASN A 72 8.57 8.92 -1.60
C ASN A 72 10.09 8.68 -1.57
N GLU A 73 10.62 7.96 -0.59
CA GLU A 73 12.04 7.60 -0.45
C GLU A 73 12.19 6.45 0.57
N GLU A 74 13.36 5.82 0.63
CA GLU A 74 13.65 4.80 1.64
C GLU A 74 13.71 5.46 3.02
N GLY A 75 12.74 5.14 3.89
CA GLY A 75 12.60 5.80 5.21
C GLY A 75 11.86 7.14 5.18
N ALA A 76 11.11 7.43 4.11
CA ALA A 76 10.31 8.64 4.01
C ALA A 76 9.36 8.81 5.19
N ARG A 77 9.29 10.03 5.73
CA ARG A 77 8.22 10.41 6.68
C ARG A 77 6.86 10.56 6.00
N TRP A 78 6.83 10.67 4.67
CA TRP A 78 5.61 10.93 3.92
C TRP A 78 5.45 10.00 2.71
N ASN A 79 4.29 9.34 2.59
CA ASN A 79 3.98 8.40 1.52
C ASN A 79 2.77 8.86 0.70
N ASP A 80 2.84 8.70 -0.62
CA ASP A 80 1.66 8.92 -1.46
C ASP A 80 0.69 7.75 -1.28
N ILE A 81 -0.59 8.06 -1.06
CA ILE A 81 -1.64 7.07 -0.85
C ILE A 81 -2.73 7.16 -1.91
N LEU A 82 -3.20 6.00 -2.33
CA LEU A 82 -4.37 5.83 -3.18
C LEU A 82 -5.39 4.96 -2.46
N ILE A 83 -6.64 5.38 -2.40
CA ILE A 83 -7.72 4.60 -1.78
C ILE A 83 -8.73 4.22 -2.84
N PHE A 84 -9.06 2.94 -2.89
CA PHE A 84 -10.03 2.36 -3.78
C PHE A 84 -11.24 1.87 -3.01
N ARG A 85 -12.41 1.92 -3.65
CA ARG A 85 -13.65 1.30 -3.20
C ARG A 85 -14.28 0.60 -4.39
N ASP A 86 -14.64 -0.66 -4.23
CA ASP A 86 -15.20 -1.50 -5.30
C ASP A 86 -14.34 -1.52 -6.59
N GLY A 87 -13.01 -1.46 -6.43
CA GLY A 87 -12.04 -1.43 -7.55
C GLY A 87 -11.85 -0.07 -8.21
N ILE A 88 -12.51 0.98 -7.72
CA ILE A 88 -12.46 2.34 -8.26
C ILE A 88 -11.69 3.27 -7.33
N LEU A 89 -10.79 4.08 -7.89
CA LEU A 89 -10.00 5.08 -7.16
C LEU A 89 -10.91 6.19 -6.63
N ILE A 90 -11.00 6.33 -5.31
CA ILE A 90 -11.84 7.34 -4.63
C ILE A 90 -11.02 8.45 -3.96
N HIS A 91 -9.73 8.23 -3.71
CA HIS A 91 -8.88 9.22 -3.03
C HIS A 91 -7.42 9.13 -3.49
N ILE A 92 -6.79 10.30 -3.57
CA ILE A 92 -5.36 10.49 -3.87
C ILE A 92 -4.83 11.49 -2.84
N GLY A 93 -3.83 11.10 -2.05
CA GLY A 93 -3.36 11.91 -0.93
C GLY A 93 -1.94 11.59 -0.49
N MET A 94 -1.55 12.16 0.65
CA MET A 94 -0.25 11.97 1.27
C MET A 94 -0.44 11.78 2.79
N LEU A 95 0.21 10.76 3.35
CA LEU A 95 0.33 10.53 4.80
C LEU A 95 1.72 10.87 5.29
#